data_AF-A0A384JRL0-F1
#
_entry.id   AF-A0A384JRL0-F1
#
_cell.length_a   1.000
_cell.length_b   1.000
_cell.length_c   1.000
_cell.angle_alpha   90.00
_cell.angle_beta   90.00
_cell.angle_gamma   90.00
#
_symmetry.space_group_name_H-M   'P 1'
#
loop_
_entity.id
_entity.type
_entity.pdbx_description
1 polymer ?
#
loop_
_entity_poly.entity_id
_entity_poly.type
_entity_poly.pdbx_seq_one_letter_code
_entity_poly.pdbx_strand_id
1 'polypeptide(L)'
;MPGKERKIKLKKPDRSGPDPSIETLLDIAEKRNLSEAQRQRQAELDGENEEILIGRLGDSILWTISLTMLHFTLDVLVTHQYAEEIVWKGVVSRTLQSCPVIWLLFYAFHPHPEPSHLLPRLPAKVHSYAHEIFFSIVTMMAGCYLIHITNEYGHFAIMKQAPPVGTIWIWAVIELNILWAVPSVAFCAIYLKVKGYAFL
;
A
#
# COMPACT_ATOMS: atom_id res chain seq x y z
N MET A 1 23.79 79.82 -8.83
CA MET A 1 22.31 79.82 -8.80
C MET A 1 21.85 78.54 -8.12
N PRO A 2 21.24 78.61 -6.92
CA PRO A 2 20.79 77.41 -6.20
C PRO A 2 19.63 76.74 -6.94
N GLY A 3 19.73 75.43 -7.17
CA GLY A 3 18.71 74.63 -7.84
C GLY A 3 17.43 74.57 -7.02
N LYS A 4 16.31 74.94 -7.63
CA LYS A 4 14.98 74.95 -7.01
C LYS A 4 14.53 73.51 -6.75
N GLU A 5 14.74 73.00 -5.54
CA GLU A 5 14.22 71.69 -5.13
C GLU A 5 12.68 71.69 -5.24
N ARG A 6 12.14 70.87 -6.14
CA ARG A 6 10.70 70.62 -6.21
C ARG A 6 10.34 69.76 -4.99
N LYS A 7 9.89 70.38 -3.90
CA LYS A 7 9.33 69.67 -2.74
C LYS A 7 8.06 68.91 -3.16
N ILE A 8 8.21 67.65 -3.54
CA ILE A 8 7.08 66.73 -3.76
C ILE A 8 6.51 66.42 -2.37
N LYS A 9 5.28 66.86 -2.09
CA LYS A 9 4.58 66.49 -0.85
C LYS A 9 4.30 64.99 -0.90
N LEU A 10 5.07 64.21 -0.15
CA LEU A 10 4.81 62.78 0.02
C LEU A 10 3.51 62.62 0.82
N LYS A 11 2.41 62.35 0.11
CA LYS A 11 1.14 61.98 0.73
C LYS A 11 1.32 60.58 1.31
N LYS A 12 1.19 60.43 2.62
CA LYS A 12 1.23 59.11 3.25
C LYS A 12 0.07 58.27 2.70
N PRO A 13 0.30 57.00 2.33
CA PRO A 13 -0.80 56.10 1.97
C PRO A 13 -1.78 56.03 3.13
N ASP A 14 -3.06 56.07 2.81
CA ASP A 14 -4.11 55.92 3.79
C ASP A 14 -3.99 54.54 4.45
N ARG A 15 -4.02 54.52 5.78
CA ARG A 15 -3.89 53.32 6.63
C ARG A 15 -5.21 52.96 7.32
N SER A 16 -6.30 53.61 6.94
CA SER A 16 -7.62 53.48 7.57
C SER A 16 -8.32 52.14 7.29
N GLY A 17 -7.65 51.19 6.63
CA GLY A 17 -8.23 49.92 6.21
C GLY A 17 -9.06 50.07 4.92
N PRO A 18 -9.59 48.96 4.38
CA PRO A 18 -10.47 48.99 3.21
C PRO A 18 -11.73 49.81 3.52
N ASP A 19 -12.14 50.68 2.60
CA ASP A 19 -13.44 51.36 2.70
C ASP A 19 -14.55 50.30 2.66
N PRO A 20 -15.46 50.25 3.66
CA PRO A 20 -16.51 49.23 3.74
C PRO A 20 -17.52 49.28 2.58
N SER A 21 -17.50 50.34 1.77
CA SER A 21 -18.33 50.47 0.56
C SER A 21 -17.68 49.87 -0.70
N ILE A 22 -16.37 49.58 -0.66
CA ILE A 22 -15.61 49.08 -1.81
C ILE A 22 -15.38 47.59 -1.61
N GLU A 23 -15.78 46.80 -2.59
CA GLU A 23 -15.58 45.36 -2.58
C GLU A 23 -14.08 45.03 -2.55
N THR A 24 -13.65 44.25 -1.55
CA THR A 24 -12.24 43.90 -1.40
C THR A 24 -11.86 42.80 -2.38
N LEU A 25 -10.56 42.66 -2.69
CA LEU A 25 -10.08 41.58 -3.54
C LEU A 25 -10.40 40.19 -2.97
N LEU A 26 -10.52 40.08 -1.64
CA LEU A 26 -10.94 38.85 -0.97
C LEU A 26 -12.42 38.57 -1.20
N ASP A 27 -13.29 39.60 -1.10
CA ASP A 27 -14.72 39.47 -1.37
C ASP A 27 -14.98 39.07 -2.84
N ILE A 28 -14.24 39.66 -3.78
CA ILE A 28 -14.32 39.30 -5.21
C ILE A 28 -13.84 37.86 -5.44
N ALA A 29 -12.79 37.43 -4.73
CA ALA A 29 -12.28 36.06 -4.81
C ALA A 29 -13.26 35.04 -4.23
N GLU A 30 -13.92 35.37 -3.12
CA GLU A 30 -14.95 34.56 -2.48
C GLU A 30 -16.20 34.46 -3.37
N LYS A 31 -16.71 35.57 -3.92
CA LYS A 31 -17.85 35.56 -4.86
C LYS A 31 -17.60 34.72 -6.11
N ARG A 32 -16.34 34.58 -6.53
CA ARG A 32 -15.93 33.78 -7.70
C ARG A 32 -15.49 32.36 -7.32
N ASN A 33 -15.60 31.97 -6.05
CA ASN A 33 -15.12 30.68 -5.52
C ASN A 33 -13.65 30.38 -5.88
N LEU A 34 -12.82 31.42 -6.03
CA LEU A 34 -11.43 31.29 -6.45
C LEU A 34 -10.57 30.63 -5.36
N SER A 35 -10.92 30.85 -4.08
CA SER A 35 -10.25 30.20 -2.95
C SER A 35 -10.46 28.69 -2.95
N GLU A 36 -11.67 28.22 -3.26
CA GLU A 36 -11.97 26.80 -3.41
C GLU A 36 -11.28 26.19 -4.63
N ALA A 37 -11.32 26.88 -5.77
CA ALA A 37 -10.63 26.44 -6.99
C ALA A 37 -9.09 26.37 -6.81
N GLN A 38 -8.50 27.31 -6.05
CA GLN A 38 -7.07 27.26 -5.70
C GLN A 38 -6.77 26.11 -4.75
N ARG A 39 -7.61 25.85 -3.74
CA ARG A 39 -7.44 24.68 -2.85
C ARG A 39 -7.56 23.37 -3.61
N GLN A 40 -8.51 23.26 -4.53
CA GLN A 40 -8.66 22.09 -5.40
C GLN A 40 -7.42 21.88 -6.26
N ARG A 41 -6.95 22.93 -6.95
CA ARG A 41 -5.74 22.85 -7.77
C ARG A 41 -4.49 22.53 -6.95
N GLN A 42 -4.37 23.09 -5.75
CA GLN A 42 -3.25 22.77 -4.86
C GLN A 42 -3.32 21.31 -4.41
N ALA A 43 -4.50 20.80 -4.07
CA ALA A 43 -4.71 19.40 -3.73
C ALA A 43 -4.42 18.45 -4.92
N GLU A 44 -4.79 18.85 -6.14
CA GLU A 44 -4.43 18.12 -7.37
C GLU A 44 -2.90 18.07 -7.56
N LEU A 45 -2.22 19.21 -7.44
CA LEU A 45 -0.76 19.30 -7.59
C LEU A 45 -0.01 18.53 -6.48
N ASP A 46 -0.48 18.63 -5.24
CA ASP A 46 0.11 17.91 -4.11
C ASP A 46 -0.07 16.39 -4.28
N GLY A 47 -1.24 15.95 -4.76
CA GLY A 47 -1.51 14.55 -5.09
C GLY A 47 -0.64 14.03 -6.25
N GLU A 48 -0.52 14.79 -7.33
CA GLU A 48 0.39 14.45 -8.45
C GLU A 48 1.84 14.33 -7.97
N ASN A 49 2.29 15.25 -7.11
CA ASN A 49 3.67 15.27 -6.64
C ASN A 49 3.96 14.13 -5.65
N GLU A 50 2.99 13.73 -4.82
CA GLU A 50 3.07 12.55 -3.95
C GLU A 50 3.12 11.24 -4.77
N GLU A 51 2.30 11.15 -5.82
CA GLU A 51 2.32 10.05 -6.79
C GLU A 51 3.67 9.95 -7.52
N ILE A 52 4.27 11.09 -7.90
CA ILE A 52 5.61 11.17 -8.51
C ILE A 52 6.72 10.80 -7.49
N LEU A 53 6.58 11.21 -6.22
CA LEU A 53 7.62 11.03 -5.19
C LEU A 53 7.86 9.57 -4.82
N ILE A 54 6.81 8.75 -4.78
CA ILE A 54 6.93 7.34 -4.41
C ILE A 54 6.83 6.45 -5.66
N GLY A 55 5.95 6.76 -6.61
CA GLY A 55 5.74 5.99 -7.84
C GLY A 55 5.53 4.48 -7.63
N ARG A 56 5.35 3.72 -8.72
CA ARG A 56 5.21 2.26 -8.60
C ARG A 56 6.45 1.60 -7.99
N LEU A 57 7.64 2.14 -8.28
CA LEU A 57 8.89 1.57 -7.82
C LEU A 57 9.08 1.76 -6.31
N GLY A 58 8.92 2.97 -5.78
CA GLY A 58 9.07 3.23 -4.34
C GLY A 58 8.01 2.51 -3.52
N ASP A 59 6.76 2.49 -4.01
CA ASP A 59 5.66 1.75 -3.37
C ASP A 59 5.99 0.25 -3.29
N SER A 60 6.44 -0.34 -4.41
CA SER A 60 6.84 -1.74 -4.43
C SER A 60 8.00 -2.07 -3.48
N ILE A 61 8.96 -1.15 -3.30
CA ILE A 61 10.09 -1.34 -2.39
C ILE A 61 9.60 -1.31 -0.93
N LEU A 62 8.76 -0.35 -0.56
CA LEU A 62 8.21 -0.23 0.80
C LEU A 62 7.41 -1.46 1.21
N TRP A 63 6.56 -1.95 0.31
CA TRP A 63 5.80 -3.18 0.52
C TRP A 63 6.68 -4.42 0.57
N THR A 64 7.70 -4.50 -0.29
CA THR A 64 8.66 -5.61 -0.26
C THR A 64 9.38 -5.70 1.07
N ILE A 65 9.82 -4.56 1.63
CA ILE A 65 10.48 -4.52 2.94
C ILE A 65 9.54 -5.07 4.02
N SER A 66 8.28 -4.62 4.03
CA SER A 66 7.27 -5.06 4.99
C SER A 66 6.96 -6.56 4.87
N LEU A 67 6.74 -7.06 3.65
CA LEU A 67 6.47 -8.48 3.40
C LEU A 67 7.69 -9.37 3.66
N THR A 68 8.90 -8.88 3.41
CA THR A 68 10.14 -9.61 3.73
C THR A 68 10.34 -9.69 5.24
N MET A 69 10.00 -8.64 5.98
CA MET A 69 9.99 -8.66 7.45
C MET A 69 8.95 -9.64 8.00
N LEU A 70 7.75 -9.68 7.41
CA LEU A 70 6.73 -10.67 7.73
C LEU A 70 7.24 -12.10 7.49
N HIS A 71 7.82 -12.37 6.33
CA HIS A 71 8.43 -13.66 6.00
C HIS A 71 9.49 -14.07 7.03
N PHE A 72 10.41 -13.16 7.34
CA PHE A 72 11.45 -13.37 8.35
C PHE A 72 10.84 -13.70 9.72
N THR A 73 9.83 -12.94 10.14
CA THR A 73 9.15 -13.13 11.42
C THR A 73 8.47 -14.50 11.46
N LEU A 74 7.77 -14.90 10.40
CA LEU A 74 7.16 -16.23 10.30
C LEU A 74 8.22 -17.34 10.33
N ASP A 75 9.39 -17.16 9.71
CA ASP A 75 10.51 -18.13 9.73
C ASP A 75 11.10 -18.29 11.15
N VAL A 76 11.22 -17.19 11.89
CA VAL A 76 11.64 -17.23 13.30
C VAL A 76 10.57 -17.90 14.17
N LEU A 77 9.30 -17.53 14.02
CA LEU A 77 8.19 -18.08 14.81
C LEU A 77 8.00 -19.58 14.56
N VAL A 78 8.06 -20.02 13.30
CA VAL A 78 7.90 -21.44 12.94
C VAL A 78 9.05 -22.30 13.48
N THR A 79 10.25 -21.74 13.58
CA THR A 79 11.40 -22.45 14.17
C THR A 79 11.25 -22.53 15.69
N HIS A 80 10.82 -21.43 16.31
CA HIS A 80 10.63 -21.35 17.75
C HIS A 80 9.47 -22.23 18.26
N GLN A 81 8.37 -22.36 17.52
CA GLN A 81 7.22 -23.20 17.94
C GLN A 81 7.57 -24.69 18.01
N TYR A 82 8.55 -25.16 17.22
CA TYR A 82 9.00 -26.55 17.24
C TYR A 82 10.23 -26.76 18.14
N ALA A 83 10.62 -25.74 18.92
CA ALA A 83 11.78 -25.78 19.81
C ALA A 83 13.09 -26.19 19.11
N GLU A 84 13.22 -25.86 17.82
CA GLU A 84 14.41 -26.13 17.02
C GLU A 84 15.43 -24.99 17.19
N GLU A 85 16.73 -25.29 17.09
CA GLU A 85 17.77 -24.27 17.18
C GLU A 85 17.76 -23.31 15.96
N ILE A 86 17.73 -22.00 16.24
CA ILE A 86 17.70 -20.98 15.18
C ILE A 86 19.09 -20.83 14.55
N VAL A 87 19.24 -21.38 13.35
CA VAL A 87 20.41 -21.14 12.50
C VAL A 87 20.27 -19.80 11.78
N TRP A 88 20.67 -18.71 12.43
CA TRP A 88 20.54 -17.33 11.93
C TRP A 88 21.03 -17.12 10.49
N LYS A 89 22.18 -17.72 10.13
CA LYS A 89 22.70 -17.65 8.75
C LYS A 89 21.72 -18.23 7.73
N GLY A 90 21.03 -19.32 8.08
CA GLY A 90 20.03 -19.94 7.24
C GLY A 90 18.77 -19.09 7.10
N VAL A 91 18.26 -18.56 8.22
CA VAL A 91 17.07 -17.68 8.23
C VAL A 91 17.31 -16.42 7.40
N VAL A 92 18.45 -15.75 7.59
CA VAL A 92 18.82 -14.55 6.83
C VAL A 92 19.01 -14.87 5.34
N SER A 93 19.66 -15.98 5.02
CA SER A 93 19.84 -16.40 3.61
C SER A 93 18.50 -16.67 2.92
N ARG A 94 17.56 -17.38 3.57
CA ARG A 94 16.23 -17.65 2.99
C ARG A 94 15.42 -16.37 2.82
N THR A 95 15.46 -15.49 3.81
CA THR A 95 14.78 -14.17 3.76
C THR A 95 15.33 -13.30 2.63
N LEU A 96 16.65 -13.29 2.43
CA LEU A 96 17.25 -12.53 1.35
C LEU A 96 16.93 -13.13 -0.03
N GLN A 97 16.82 -14.45 -0.12
CA GLN A 97 16.39 -15.16 -1.34
C GLN A 97 14.91 -14.92 -1.66
N SER A 98 14.04 -14.73 -0.67
CA SER A 98 12.61 -14.45 -0.89
C SER A 98 12.37 -12.99 -1.29
N CYS A 99 13.21 -12.04 -0.87
CA CYS A 99 13.10 -10.62 -1.21
C CYS A 99 12.86 -10.32 -2.72
N PRO A 100 13.69 -10.79 -3.68
CA PRO A 100 13.44 -10.52 -5.10
C PRO A 100 12.17 -11.17 -5.64
N VAL A 101 11.76 -12.32 -5.07
CA VAL A 101 10.52 -13.00 -5.45
C VAL A 101 9.31 -12.21 -4.94
N ILE A 102 9.34 -11.77 -3.69
CA ILE A 102 8.31 -10.92 -3.08
C ILE A 102 8.18 -9.61 -3.86
N TRP A 103 9.31 -8.95 -4.17
CA TRP A 103 9.32 -7.73 -4.95
C TRP A 103 8.71 -7.93 -6.34
N LEU A 104 9.11 -9.00 -7.05
CA LEU A 104 8.58 -9.29 -8.37
C LEU A 104 7.07 -9.56 -8.33
N LEU A 105 6.59 -10.36 -7.37
CA LEU A 105 5.17 -10.65 -7.22
C LEU A 105 4.38 -9.38 -6.90
N PHE A 106 4.85 -8.58 -5.96
CA PHE A 106 4.21 -7.32 -5.59
C PHE A 106 4.21 -6.33 -6.76
N TYR A 107 5.37 -6.09 -7.36
CA TYR A 107 5.52 -5.20 -8.50
C TYR A 107 4.70 -5.66 -9.72
N ALA A 108 4.44 -6.96 -9.88
CA ALA A 108 3.61 -7.45 -10.97
C ALA A 108 2.11 -7.31 -10.69
N PHE A 109 1.64 -7.75 -9.51
CA PHE A 109 0.22 -7.97 -9.24
C PHE A 109 -0.45 -6.91 -8.36
N HIS A 110 0.32 -6.06 -7.66
CA HIS A 110 -0.26 -4.99 -6.86
C HIS A 110 -0.94 -3.95 -7.77
N PRO A 111 -2.22 -3.58 -7.51
CA PRO A 111 -2.92 -2.52 -8.20
C PRO A 111 -2.18 -1.20 -7.98
N HIS A 112 -1.87 -0.51 -9.08
CA HIS A 112 -1.28 0.82 -9.02
C HIS A 112 -1.86 1.64 -10.18
N PRO A 113 -2.00 2.98 -10.03
CA PRO A 113 -2.46 3.84 -11.11
C PRO A 113 -1.61 3.70 -12.38
N GLU A 114 -0.29 3.55 -12.21
CA GLU A 114 0.63 3.21 -13.30
C GLU A 114 0.62 1.70 -13.57
N PRO A 115 0.15 1.25 -14.76
CA PRO A 115 0.09 -0.16 -15.07
C PRO A 115 1.49 -0.77 -15.10
N SER A 116 1.64 -1.98 -14.56
CA SER A 116 2.90 -2.70 -14.65
C SER A 116 3.24 -2.97 -16.11
N HIS A 117 4.52 -2.85 -16.46
CA HIS A 117 5.02 -3.20 -17.79
C HIS A 117 5.09 -4.73 -18.01
N LEU A 118 4.86 -5.52 -16.96
CA LEU A 118 4.96 -6.97 -16.95
C LEU A 118 3.64 -7.66 -17.34
N LEU A 119 2.49 -7.02 -17.11
CA LEU A 119 1.18 -7.61 -17.38
C LEU A 119 0.50 -6.93 -18.59
N PRO A 120 -0.30 -7.68 -19.38
CA PRO A 120 -1.06 -7.11 -20.48
C PRO A 120 -2.07 -6.06 -20.00
N ARG A 121 -2.23 -4.97 -20.76
CA ARG A 121 -3.24 -3.94 -20.46
C ARG A 121 -4.64 -4.49 -20.67
N LEU A 122 -5.37 -4.64 -19.57
CA LEU A 122 -6.79 -5.01 -19.56
C LEU A 122 -7.66 -3.76 -19.35
N PRO A 123 -8.91 -3.75 -19.85
CA PRO A 123 -9.85 -2.67 -19.57
C PRO A 123 -10.13 -2.57 -18.06
N ALA A 124 -10.15 -1.35 -17.52
CA ALA A 124 -10.14 -1.08 -16.07
C ALA A 124 -11.20 -1.84 -15.27
N LYS A 125 -12.43 -1.97 -15.79
CA LYS A 125 -13.51 -2.72 -15.11
C LYS A 125 -13.22 -4.21 -15.01
N VAL A 126 -12.64 -4.81 -16.06
CA VAL A 126 -12.29 -6.24 -16.07
C VAL A 126 -11.10 -6.50 -15.16
N HIS A 127 -10.14 -5.56 -15.11
CA HIS A 127 -8.98 -5.65 -14.22
C HIS A 127 -9.41 -5.78 -12.75
N SER A 128 -10.33 -4.93 -12.26
CA SER A 128 -10.80 -4.99 -10.87
C SER A 128 -11.45 -6.33 -10.54
N TYR A 129 -12.40 -6.83 -11.34
CA TYR A 129 -13.04 -8.12 -11.06
C TYR A 129 -12.06 -9.30 -11.18
N ALA A 130 -11.18 -9.28 -12.18
CA ALA A 130 -10.19 -10.34 -12.38
C ALA A 130 -9.20 -10.40 -11.21
N HIS A 131 -8.79 -9.24 -10.70
CA HIS A 131 -7.91 -9.11 -9.54
C HIS A 131 -8.56 -9.71 -8.28
N GLU A 132 -9.80 -9.32 -7.96
CA GLU A 132 -10.53 -9.88 -6.80
C GLU A 132 -10.70 -11.40 -6.90
N ILE A 133 -11.09 -11.91 -8.09
CA ILE A 133 -11.26 -13.35 -8.29
C ILE A 133 -9.92 -14.08 -8.15
N PHE A 134 -8.86 -13.54 -8.75
CA PHE A 134 -7.52 -14.12 -8.67
C PHE A 134 -7.03 -14.21 -7.22
N PHE A 135 -7.05 -13.09 -6.49
CA PHE A 135 -6.59 -13.07 -5.11
C PHE A 135 -7.50 -13.88 -4.17
N SER A 136 -8.80 -13.99 -4.46
CA SER A 136 -9.71 -14.88 -3.73
C SER A 136 -9.34 -16.35 -3.92
N ILE A 137 -8.96 -16.76 -5.14
CA ILE A 137 -8.50 -18.13 -5.41
C ILE A 137 -7.16 -18.37 -4.71
N VAL A 138 -6.21 -17.44 -4.85
CA VAL A 138 -4.88 -17.54 -4.21
C VAL A 138 -5.03 -17.66 -2.71
N THR A 139 -5.89 -16.86 -2.07
CA THR A 139 -6.06 -16.92 -0.62
C THR A 139 -6.71 -18.23 -0.15
N MET A 140 -7.68 -18.75 -0.89
CA MET A 140 -8.28 -20.07 -0.61
C MET A 140 -7.25 -21.19 -0.76
N MET A 141 -6.46 -21.17 -1.85
CA MET A 141 -5.43 -22.18 -2.09
C MET A 141 -4.31 -22.11 -1.06
N ALA A 142 -3.74 -20.92 -0.82
CA ALA A 142 -2.64 -20.72 0.11
C ALA A 142 -3.07 -21.00 1.56
N GLY A 143 -4.26 -20.55 1.97
CA GLY A 143 -4.80 -20.81 3.30
C GLY A 143 -5.09 -22.30 3.54
N CYS A 144 -5.78 -22.97 2.62
CA CYS A 144 -6.00 -24.42 2.71
C CYS A 144 -4.70 -25.23 2.66
N TYR A 145 -3.74 -24.82 1.82
CA TYR A 145 -2.44 -25.47 1.75
C TYR A 145 -1.64 -25.29 3.04
N LEU A 146 -1.64 -24.09 3.62
CA LEU A 146 -1.00 -23.82 4.91
C LEU A 146 -1.58 -24.70 6.01
N ILE A 147 -2.91 -24.80 6.10
CA ILE A 147 -3.61 -25.68 7.04
C ILE A 147 -3.22 -27.15 6.81
N HIS A 148 -3.16 -27.58 5.55
CA HIS A 148 -2.82 -28.96 5.20
C HIS A 148 -1.37 -29.30 5.60
N ILE A 149 -0.40 -28.45 5.27
CA ILE A 149 1.00 -28.73 5.61
C ILE A 149 1.23 -28.71 7.12
N THR A 150 0.58 -27.82 7.87
CA THR A 150 0.79 -27.75 9.33
C THR A 150 0.21 -28.95 10.08
N ASN A 151 -0.75 -29.66 9.48
CA ASN A 151 -1.40 -30.83 10.10
C ASN A 151 -0.82 -32.17 9.65
N GLU A 152 -0.32 -32.27 8.41
CA GLU A 152 0.05 -33.56 7.80
C GLU A 152 1.56 -33.76 7.65
N TYR A 153 2.34 -32.67 7.58
CA TYR A 153 3.77 -32.75 7.26
C TYR A 153 4.61 -32.76 8.52
N GLY A 154 5.82 -33.31 8.43
CA GLY A 154 6.81 -33.23 9.51
C GLY A 154 7.27 -31.79 9.77
N HIS A 155 7.66 -31.49 11.01
CA HIS A 155 8.09 -30.16 11.45
C HIS A 155 9.15 -29.51 10.54
N PHE A 156 10.15 -30.26 10.03
CA PHE A 156 11.14 -29.72 9.10
C PHE A 156 10.55 -29.24 7.76
N ALA A 157 9.51 -29.90 7.26
CA ALA A 157 8.83 -29.46 6.04
C ALA A 157 7.99 -28.21 6.32
N ILE A 158 7.31 -28.16 7.47
CA ILE A 158 6.53 -27.00 7.92
C ILE A 158 7.44 -25.79 8.06
N MET A 159 8.59 -25.92 8.73
CA MET A 159 9.55 -24.82 8.91
C MET A 159 10.05 -24.22 7.58
N LYS A 160 10.14 -25.02 6.51
CA LYS A 160 10.59 -24.55 5.20
C LYS A 160 9.48 -23.95 4.33
N GLN A 161 8.25 -24.44 4.48
CA GLN A 161 7.15 -24.10 3.57
C GLN A 161 6.18 -23.08 4.17
N ALA A 162 5.94 -23.11 5.48
CA ALA A 162 4.96 -22.24 6.12
C ALA A 162 5.31 -20.74 6.03
N PRO A 163 6.58 -20.29 6.20
CA PRO A 163 6.89 -18.86 6.11
C PRO A 163 6.56 -18.21 4.74
N PRO A 164 6.99 -18.76 3.58
CA PRO A 164 6.64 -18.17 2.29
C PRO A 164 5.14 -18.32 1.97
N VAL A 165 4.53 -19.46 2.27
CA VAL A 165 3.08 -19.66 2.03
C VAL A 165 2.24 -18.73 2.89
N GLY A 166 2.59 -18.57 4.17
CA GLY A 166 1.91 -17.65 5.08
C GLY A 166 2.07 -16.19 4.66
N THR A 167 3.23 -15.81 4.15
CA THR A 167 3.45 -14.45 3.61
C THR A 167 2.56 -14.18 2.39
N ILE A 168 2.51 -15.12 1.44
CA ILE A 168 1.65 -15.01 0.25
C ILE A 168 0.17 -14.98 0.66
N TRP A 169 -0.23 -15.80 1.63
CA TRP A 169 -1.61 -15.84 2.11
C TRP A 169 -2.02 -14.52 2.75
N ILE A 170 -1.22 -13.97 3.66
CA ILE A 170 -1.50 -12.68 4.31
C ILE A 170 -1.55 -11.56 3.29
N TRP A 171 -0.58 -11.48 2.38
CA TRP A 171 -0.60 -10.51 1.29
C TRP A 171 -1.87 -10.62 0.46
N ALA A 172 -2.26 -11.84 0.06
CA ALA A 172 -3.46 -12.06 -0.74
C ALA A 172 -4.75 -11.67 0.00
N VAL A 173 -4.82 -11.82 1.33
CA VAL A 173 -5.97 -11.34 2.12
C VAL A 173 -6.02 -9.81 2.16
N ILE A 174 -4.88 -9.15 2.35
CA ILE A 174 -4.79 -7.68 2.43
C ILE A 174 -5.19 -7.03 1.10
N GLU A 175 -4.89 -7.69 -0.01
CA GLU A 175 -5.20 -7.21 -1.35
C GLU A 175 -6.70 -7.30 -1.69
N LEU A 176 -7.45 -8.16 -1.00
CA LEU A 176 -8.88 -8.34 -1.24
C LEU A 176 -9.73 -7.26 -0.55
N ASN A 177 -10.80 -6.86 -1.22
CA ASN A 177 -11.86 -6.12 -0.56
C ASN A 177 -12.49 -6.97 0.56
N ILE A 178 -12.94 -6.33 1.64
CA ILE A 178 -13.49 -7.01 2.83
C ILE A 178 -14.62 -7.99 2.48
N LEU A 179 -15.43 -7.66 1.47
CA LEU A 179 -16.53 -8.49 0.97
C LEU A 179 -16.05 -9.83 0.38
N TRP A 180 -14.84 -9.89 -0.19
CA TRP A 180 -14.22 -11.08 -0.74
C TRP A 180 -13.24 -11.76 0.23
N ALA A 181 -12.57 -10.97 1.07
CA ALA A 181 -11.64 -11.46 2.08
C ALA A 181 -12.34 -12.33 3.14
N VAL A 182 -13.49 -11.87 3.67
CA VAL A 182 -14.24 -12.61 4.70
C VAL A 182 -14.69 -14.00 4.23
N PRO A 183 -15.41 -14.16 3.09
CA PRO A 183 -15.86 -15.47 2.65
C PRO A 183 -14.70 -16.40 2.27
N SER A 184 -13.60 -15.89 1.74
CA SER A 184 -12.44 -16.71 1.36
C SER A 184 -11.67 -17.24 2.57
N VAL A 185 -11.52 -16.45 3.64
CA VAL A 185 -10.99 -16.94 4.93
C VAL A 185 -11.97 -17.87 5.63
N ALA A 186 -13.27 -17.58 5.59
CA ALA A 186 -14.31 -18.47 6.11
C ALA A 186 -14.30 -19.83 5.41
N PHE A 187 -14.02 -19.87 4.10
CA PHE A 187 -13.83 -21.11 3.36
C PHE A 187 -12.65 -21.93 3.92
N CYS A 188 -11.52 -21.31 4.24
CA CYS A 188 -10.38 -21.98 4.86
C CYS A 188 -10.75 -22.58 6.24
N ALA A 189 -11.55 -21.86 7.04
CA ALA A 189 -12.05 -22.36 8.31
C ALA A 189 -13.02 -23.55 8.14
N ILE A 190 -13.89 -23.51 7.12
CA ILE A 190 -14.75 -24.64 6.75
C ILE A 190 -13.89 -25.83 6.33
N TYR A 191 -12.87 -25.62 5.50
CA TYR A 191 -11.95 -26.67 5.07
C TYR A 191 -11.28 -27.36 6.26
N LEU A 192 -10.77 -26.59 7.22
CA LEU A 192 -10.18 -27.10 8.46
C LEU A 192 -11.16 -28.01 9.22
N LYS A 193 -12.41 -27.54 9.39
CA LYS A 193 -13.46 -28.29 10.10
C LYS A 193 -13.86 -29.57 9.36
N VAL A 194 -14.03 -29.51 8.04
CA VAL A 194 -14.43 -30.67 7.22
C VAL A 194 -13.35 -31.76 7.21
N LYS A 195 -12.07 -31.36 7.22
CA LYS A 195 -10.96 -32.30 7.27
C LYS A 195 -10.70 -32.89 8.66
N GLY A 196 -11.39 -32.40 9.70
CA GLY A 196 -11.21 -32.88 11.07
C GLY A 196 -9.82 -32.56 11.63
N TYR A 197 -9.16 -31.54 11.08
CA TYR A 197 -7.85 -31.10 11.54
C TYR A 197 -7.95 -30.50 12.95
N ALA A 198 -6.90 -30.74 13.74
CA ALA A 198 -6.87 -30.27 15.12
C ALA A 198 -6.75 -28.75 15.16
N PHE A 199 -7.54 -28.12 16.04
CA PHE A 199 -7.30 -26.75 16.45
C PHE A 199 -6.16 -26.78 17.45
N LEU A 200 -4.91 -26.79 16.96
CA LEU A 200 -3.67 -26.68 17.75
C LEU A 200 -3.69 -27.36 19.13
#